data_AF-A0A7C5D7Y4-F1
#
_entry.id   AF-A0A7C5D7Y4-F1
#
_cell.length_a   1.000
_cell.length_b   1.000
_cell.length_c   1.000
_cell.angle_alpha   90.00
_cell.angle_beta   90.00
_cell.angle_gamma   90.00
#
_symmetry.space_group_name_H-M   'P 1'
#
loop_
_entity.id
_entity.type
_entity.pdbx_description
1 polymer ?
#
loop_
_entity_poly.entity_id
_entity_poly.type
_entity_poly.pdbx_seq_one_letter_code
_entity_poly.pdbx_strand_id
1 'polypeptide(L)'
;MDVLEKAHEMEREGIHIIHLEVGEPDFDTPQCVKAAACKALEDGHTHYTHSLGLLELRTAICEHYFFTYNVSIDPDQIIITSGTSPAMFLLFSVLIEKNDQV
;
A
#
# COMPACT_ATOMS: atom_id res chain seq x y z
N MET A 1 -2.73 -21.08 -5.61
CA MET A 1 -2.58 -20.06 -6.68
C MET A 1 -2.65 -20.81 -8.02
N ASP A 2 -3.71 -21.59 -8.20
CA ASP A 2 -3.58 -22.79 -9.04
C ASP A 2 -3.63 -22.41 -10.53
N VAL A 3 -4.32 -21.31 -10.85
CA VAL A 3 -4.40 -20.74 -12.20
C VAL A 3 -3.08 -20.11 -12.63
N LEU A 4 -2.46 -19.26 -11.79
CA LEU A 4 -1.19 -18.61 -12.09
C LEU A 4 -0.04 -19.63 -12.20
N GLU A 5 -0.03 -20.62 -11.30
CA GLU A 5 0.95 -21.71 -11.35
C GLU A 5 0.81 -22.51 -12.65
N LYS A 6 -0.42 -22.87 -13.05
CA LYS A 6 -0.66 -23.58 -14.30
C LYS A 6 -0.31 -22.74 -15.53
N ALA A 7 -0.58 -21.44 -15.52
CA ALA A 7 -0.19 -20.52 -16.57
C ALA A 7 1.33 -20.53 -16.78
N HIS A 8 2.12 -20.38 -15.70
CA HIS A 8 3.58 -20.44 -15.77
C HIS A 8 4.12 -21.80 -16.26
N GLU A 9 3.49 -22.92 -15.91
CA GLU A 9 3.85 -24.24 -16.46
C GLU A 9 3.68 -24.26 -17.99
N MET A 10 2.52 -23.81 -18.47
CA MET A 10 2.21 -23.77 -19.91
C MET A 10 3.15 -22.83 -20.68
N GLU A 11 3.52 -21.70 -20.10
CA GLU A 11 4.52 -20.79 -20.69
C GLU A 11 5.90 -21.45 -20.81
N ARG A 12 6.33 -22.23 -19.80
CA ARG A 12 7.59 -23.00 -19.86
C ARG A 12 7.56 -24.09 -20.95
N GLU A 13 6.38 -24.59 -21.29
CA GLU A 13 6.16 -25.51 -22.41
C GLU A 13 6.09 -24.79 -23.77
N GLY A 14 6.25 -23.46 -23.79
CA GLY A 14 6.25 -22.64 -25.01
C GLY A 14 4.86 -22.19 -25.46
N ILE A 15 3.84 -22.33 -24.61
CA ILE A 15 2.48 -21.87 -24.90
C ILE A 15 2.39 -20.38 -24.55
N HIS A 16 1.92 -19.55 -25.48
CA HIS A 16 1.66 -18.14 -25.20
C HIS A 16 0.38 -17.98 -24.36
N ILE A 17 0.51 -17.42 -23.16
CA ILE A 17 -0.59 -17.17 -22.24
C ILE A 17 -0.86 -15.66 -22.17
N ILE A 18 -2.15 -15.29 -22.11
CA ILE A 18 -2.59 -13.92 -21.83
C ILE A 18 -3.09 -13.91 -20.39
N HIS A 19 -2.41 -13.14 -19.54
CA HIS A 19 -2.76 -13.03 -18.12
C HIS A 19 -3.87 -12.00 -17.92
N LEU A 20 -4.97 -12.43 -17.32
CA LEU A 20 -6.15 -11.61 -16.97
C LEU A 20 -6.49 -11.73 -15.47
N GLU A 21 -5.58 -12.30 -14.69
CA GLU A 21 -5.72 -12.61 -13.27
C GLU A 21 -4.80 -11.76 -12.37
N VAL A 22 -3.87 -11.01 -12.95
CA VAL A 22 -2.91 -10.18 -12.20
C VAL A 22 -3.66 -9.03 -11.51
N GLY A 23 -3.50 -8.94 -10.20
CA GLY A 23 -4.20 -7.94 -9.36
C GLY A 23 -3.40 -6.65 -9.11
N GLU A 24 -2.24 -6.50 -9.74
CA GLU A 24 -1.40 -5.31 -9.63
C GLU A 24 -1.31 -4.56 -10.98
N PRO A 25 -1.00 -3.26 -10.97
CA PRO A 25 -0.88 -2.49 -12.20
C PRO A 25 0.31 -2.93 -13.05
N ASP A 26 0.18 -2.77 -14.37
CA ASP A 26 1.19 -3.11 -15.38
C ASP A 26 2.20 -1.99 -15.65
N PHE A 27 2.24 -0.96 -14.80
CA PHE A 27 3.16 0.17 -14.90
C PHE A 27 4.13 0.25 -13.74
N ASP A 28 5.29 0.82 -14.03
CA ASP A 28 6.34 1.07 -13.05
C ASP A 28 5.97 2.15 -12.03
N THR A 29 6.58 2.07 -10.84
CA THR A 29 6.57 3.18 -9.87
C THR A 29 7.07 4.48 -10.53
N PRO A 30 6.37 5.62 -10.36
CA PRO A 30 6.76 6.90 -10.96
C PRO A 30 8.20 7.32 -10.61
N GLN A 31 8.89 7.95 -11.57
CA GLN A 31 10.31 8.30 -11.43
C GLN A 31 10.60 9.24 -10.24
N CYS A 32 9.68 10.16 -9.93
CA CYS A 32 9.83 11.06 -8.79
C CYS A 32 9.82 10.30 -7.45
N VAL A 33 9.03 9.23 -7.34
CA VAL A 33 8.98 8.36 -6.15
C VAL A 33 10.26 7.55 -6.04
N LYS A 34 10.72 6.95 -7.15
CA LYS A 34 12.01 6.23 -7.20
C LYS A 34 13.17 7.13 -6.75
N ALA A 35 13.24 8.37 -7.26
CA ALA A 35 14.27 9.33 -6.89
C ALA A 35 14.21 9.74 -5.41
N ALA A 36 13.01 9.99 -4.87
CA ALA A 36 12.84 10.31 -3.45
C ALA A 36 13.27 9.17 -2.53
N ALA A 37 12.98 7.92 -2.90
CA ALA A 37 13.41 6.74 -2.15
C ALA A 37 14.94 6.58 -2.17
N CYS A 38 15.59 6.74 -3.33
CA CYS A 38 17.06 6.72 -3.42
C CYS A 38 17.69 7.80 -2.56
N LYS A 39 17.18 9.04 -2.64
CA LYS A 39 17.65 10.14 -1.82
C LYS A 39 17.48 9.85 -0.32
N ALA A 40 16.34 9.30 0.09
CA ALA A 40 16.11 8.97 1.49
C ALA A 40 17.14 7.95 2.03
N LEU A 41 17.54 6.98 1.18
CA LEU A 41 18.60 6.02 1.51
C LEU A 41 19.97 6.69 1.61
N GLU A 42 20.31 7.58 0.67
CA GLU A 42 21.57 8.35 0.67
C GLU A 42 21.68 9.26 1.91
N ASP A 43 20.57 9.89 2.30
CA ASP A 43 20.49 10.77 3.47
C ASP A 43 20.40 9.98 4.81
N GLY A 44 20.37 8.65 4.76
CA GLY A 44 20.44 7.79 5.95
C GLY A 44 19.12 7.57 6.68
N HIS A 45 17.96 7.83 6.06
CA HIS A 45 16.63 7.60 6.65
C HIS A 45 16.29 6.11 6.78
N THR A 46 16.92 5.43 7.74
CA THR A 46 16.92 3.97 7.89
C THR A 46 16.57 3.47 9.30
N HIS A 47 16.24 4.39 10.20
CA HIS A 47 15.90 4.09 11.59
C HIS A 47 14.39 4.12 11.82
N TYR A 48 13.98 3.70 13.02
CA TYR A 48 12.57 3.75 13.42
C TYR A 48 11.98 5.15 13.28
N THR A 49 10.75 5.18 12.78
CA THR A 49 9.89 6.36 12.78
C THR A 49 8.91 6.28 13.95
N HIS A 50 8.06 7.29 14.11
CA HIS A 50 6.91 7.20 14.99
C HIS A 50 6.00 6.02 14.59
N SER A 51 5.37 5.35 15.56
CA SER A 51 4.54 4.15 15.31
C SER A 51 3.32 4.41 14.43
N LEU A 52 2.83 5.66 14.39
CA LEU A 52 1.76 6.08 13.48
C LEU A 52 2.26 6.43 12.06
N GLY A 53 3.57 6.42 11.84
CA GLY A 53 4.23 6.95 10.64
C GLY A 53 4.73 8.39 10.82
N LEU A 54 5.50 8.85 9.81
CA LEU A 54 6.07 10.20 9.76
C LEU A 54 4.97 11.27 9.81
N LEU A 55 5.18 12.32 10.60
CA LEU A 55 4.20 13.41 10.72
C LEU A 55 4.01 14.14 9.39
N GLU A 56 5.08 14.29 8.63
CA GLU A 56 5.09 14.93 7.31
C GLU A 56 4.22 14.16 6.31
N LEU A 57 4.28 12.83 6.34
CA LEU A 57 3.43 11.99 5.49
C LEU A 57 1.95 12.06 5.91
N ARG A 58 1.66 11.99 7.22
CA ARG A 58 0.29 12.14 7.73
C ARG A 58 -0.29 13.51 7.33
N THR A 59 0.49 14.57 7.49
CA THR A 59 0.09 15.94 7.11
C THR A 59 -0.18 16.06 5.60
N ALA A 60 0.69 15.49 4.75
CA ALA A 60 0.49 15.48 3.31
C ALA A 60 -0.80 14.74 2.89
N ILE A 61 -1.17 13.67 3.61
CA ILE A 61 -2.45 12.98 3.41
C ILE A 61 -3.63 13.89 3.83
N CYS A 62 -3.54 14.61 4.96
CA CYS A 62 -4.55 15.59 5.34
C CYS A 62 -4.78 16.64 4.25
N GLU A 63 -3.69 17.20 3.70
CA GLU A 63 -3.75 18.16 2.60
C GLU A 63 -4.40 17.55 1.35
N HIS A 64 -4.02 16.32 0.99
CA HIS A 64 -4.63 15.60 -0.12
C HIS A 64 -6.14 15.45 0.07
N TYR A 65 -6.59 15.10 1.28
CA TYR A 65 -8.02 14.96 1.59
C TYR A 65 -8.77 16.29 1.46
N PHE A 66 -8.17 17.38 1.92
CA PHE A 66 -8.76 18.70 1.79
C PHE A 66 -8.85 19.13 0.31
N PHE A 67 -7.77 19.03 -0.45
CA PHE A 67 -7.77 19.48 -1.85
C PHE A 67 -8.60 18.59 -2.78
N THR A 68 -8.66 17.29 -2.52
CA THR A 68 -9.35 16.32 -3.40
C THR A 68 -10.83 16.19 -3.04
N TYR A 69 -11.15 16.23 -1.75
CA TYR A 69 -12.49 15.91 -1.25
C TYR A 69 -13.14 17.04 -0.44
N ASN A 70 -12.45 18.16 -0.20
CA ASN A 70 -12.89 19.23 0.69
C ASN A 70 -13.20 18.73 2.12
N VAL A 71 -12.44 17.74 2.59
CA VAL A 71 -12.57 17.15 3.92
C VAL A 71 -11.35 17.55 4.77
N SER A 72 -11.62 18.14 5.94
CA SER A 72 -10.57 18.44 6.93
C SER A 72 -10.41 17.26 7.89
N ILE A 73 -9.19 16.75 8.01
CA ILE A 73 -8.81 15.68 8.94
C ILE A 73 -7.55 16.08 9.70
N ASP A 74 -7.46 15.69 10.96
CA ASP A 74 -6.27 15.89 11.79
C ASP A 74 -5.24 14.77 11.53
N PRO A 75 -3.92 15.06 11.51
CA PRO A 75 -2.90 14.03 11.36
C PRO A 75 -3.01 12.87 12.36
N ASP A 76 -3.52 13.10 13.57
CA ASP A 76 -3.71 12.07 14.60
C ASP A 76 -4.86 11.10 14.29
N GLN A 77 -5.64 11.38 13.25
CA GLN A 77 -6.63 10.46 12.68
C GLN A 77 -6.04 9.53 11.60
N ILE A 78 -4.74 9.61 11.32
CA ILE A 78 -4.07 8.85 10.27
C ILE A 78 -3.01 7.92 10.87
N ILE A 79 -2.99 6.67 10.39
CA ILE A 79 -1.95 5.68 10.65
C ILE A 79 -1.36 5.17 9.34
N ILE A 80 -0.03 5.15 9.23
CA ILE A 80 0.67 4.58 8.08
C ILE A 80 0.95 3.10 8.35
N THR A 81 0.55 2.23 7.43
CA THR A 81 0.71 0.77 7.52
C THR A 81 1.51 0.22 6.35
N SER A 82 1.96 -1.03 6.46
CA SER A 82 2.62 -1.76 5.37
C SER A 82 1.61 -2.23 4.30
N GLY A 83 0.97 -1.27 3.64
CA GLY A 83 -0.10 -1.51 2.67
C GLY A 83 -1.47 -1.76 3.29
N THR A 84 -2.44 -2.05 2.43
CA THR A 84 -3.87 -2.15 2.80
C THR A 84 -4.18 -3.38 3.64
N SER A 85 -3.57 -4.54 3.37
CA SER A 85 -3.91 -5.78 4.10
C SER A 85 -3.63 -5.68 5.61
N PRO A 86 -2.47 -5.17 6.08
CA PRO A 86 -2.28 -4.90 7.50
C PRO A 86 -3.22 -3.84 8.07
N ALA A 87 -3.59 -2.81 7.29
CA ALA A 87 -4.58 -1.81 7.74
C ALA A 87 -5.94 -2.45 7.99
N MET A 88 -6.42 -3.28 7.07
CA MET A 88 -7.69 -4.00 7.21
C MET A 88 -7.65 -4.97 8.39
N PHE A 89 -6.53 -5.68 8.58
CA PHE A 89 -6.36 -6.56 9.74
C PHE A 89 -6.44 -5.78 11.06
N LEU A 90 -5.75 -4.65 11.18
CA LEU A 90 -5.83 -3.77 12.36
C LEU A 90 -7.26 -3.25 12.57
N LEU A 91 -7.91 -2.77 11.51
CA LEU A 91 -9.28 -2.26 11.54
C LEU A 91 -10.24 -3.30 12.13
N PHE A 92 -10.21 -4.52 11.58
CA PHE A 92 -11.07 -5.61 12.03
C PHE A 92 -10.73 -6.06 13.45
N SER A 93 -9.44 -6.12 13.81
CA SER A 93 -9.01 -6.50 15.15
C SER A 93 -9.46 -5.52 16.24
N VAL A 94 -9.68 -4.25 15.88
CA VAL A 94 -10.11 -3.19 16.82
C VAL A 94 -11.63 -3.05 16.86
N LEU A 95 -12.33 -3.36 15.78
CA LEU A 95 -13.77 -3.08 15.66
C LEU A 95 -14.67 -4.32 15.83
N ILE A 96 -14.17 -5.52 15.58
CA ILE A 96 -15.00 -6.74 15.53
C ILE A 96 -14.81 -7.56 16.81
N GLU A 97 -15.90 -7.78 17.52
CA GLU A 97 -15.97 -8.69 18.65
C GLU A 97 -16.59 -10.03 18.28
N LYS A 98 -16.50 -10.99 19.22
CA LYS A 98 -17.11 -12.30 19.03
C LYS A 98 -18.62 -12.15 18.79
N ASN A 99 -19.08 -12.73 17.68
CA ASN A 99 -20.47 -12.75 17.20
C ASN A 99 -20.94 -11.47 16.49
N ASP A 100 -20.06 -10.50 16.24
CA ASP A 100 -20.38 -9.38 15.35
C ASP A 100 -20.49 -9.85 13.89
N GLN A 101 -21.23 -9.08 13.09
CA GLN A 101 -21.43 -9.29 11.66
C GLN A 101 -20.89 -8.10 10.88
N VAL A 102 -20.23 -8.39 9.75
CA VAL A 102 -19.67 -7.39 8.82
C VAL A 102 -20.40 -7.48 7.49
#